data_AF-A0A4R9A245-F1
#
_entry.id   AF-A0A4R9A245-F1
#
_cell.length_a   1.000
_cell.length_b   1.000
_cell.length_c   1.000
_cell.angle_alpha   90.00
_cell.angle_beta   90.00
_cell.angle_gamma   90.00
#
_symmetry.space_group_name_H-M   'P 1'
#
loop_
_entity.id
_entity.type
_entity.pdbx_description
1 polymer ?
#
loop_
_entity_poly.entity_id
_entity_poly.type
_entity_poly.pdbx_seq_one_letter_code
_entity_poly.pdbx_strand_id
1 'polypeptide(L)'
;MFLDRGVASLRGCPERGAALASVLGVMAVGLLFASLITAAVVGAYGVSSSTRSGVQSGAAADAGIAAARRGLYVVGNCAGQAVPGTYASAVAPRYSAKIEYFGGSTWIAGCPPVTATEVRITSLGTAQTAGVNGATEGNATKVEAILKYLVPGIEPSGVALYLYRGGTVESNSSFDLTESPGAGLMVKNGNFDCAKNNTVINGSVLVTGNLTFTGSCTVNGTAWVSGAATLGSGRISDNLTAGTVSPNPPGTRVGGTYTHSAIVPAVPPWTEVAYTPAAWVDSTGAPYEVRTLGACALPNGRLGGTSAGKPVIINALDCALGPTASHNTTVTLTSDVVIFANKFDFSGVNALQFSSSTSAVHKIWFITPDQLSNEQPTCTAPTQGNFTVKNGFSINSPVEALLYTPCAFDGANGFSWRGQVIAGNYSSAKNNPTFTFVPLGLPGVDLETGSATPTITNPQPGSVVSNREVAD
;
A
#
# COMPACT_ATOMS: atom_id res chain seq x y z
N MET A 1 -66.51 -96.39 -33.92
CA MET A 1 -65.17 -96.99 -33.89
C MET A 1 -64.31 -96.08 -33.04
N PHE A 2 -63.93 -96.58 -31.86
CA PHE A 2 -62.92 -96.17 -30.87
C PHE A 2 -62.72 -94.68 -30.55
N LEU A 3 -62.76 -94.36 -29.24
CA LEU A 3 -61.65 -93.66 -28.58
C LEU A 3 -61.68 -93.86 -27.05
N ASP A 4 -60.47 -94.03 -26.53
CA ASP A 4 -60.07 -94.56 -25.24
C ASP A 4 -60.44 -93.71 -24.01
N ARG A 5 -60.67 -94.46 -22.92
CA ARG A 5 -60.81 -93.98 -21.55
C ARG A 5 -59.45 -93.93 -20.85
N GLY A 6 -59.23 -92.81 -20.15
CA GLY A 6 -58.56 -92.74 -18.85
C GLY A 6 -57.03 -92.80 -18.86
N VAL A 7 -56.30 -92.20 -17.93
CA VAL A 7 -56.60 -91.86 -16.53
C VAL A 7 -55.65 -90.71 -16.13
N ALA A 8 -56.20 -89.52 -15.86
CA ALA A 8 -56.45 -88.92 -14.54
C ALA A 8 -55.22 -88.30 -13.85
N SER A 9 -55.17 -86.96 -13.90
CA SER A 9 -54.41 -86.14 -12.97
C SER A 9 -55.25 -85.84 -11.72
N LEU A 10 -54.72 -86.13 -10.54
CA LEU A 10 -55.22 -85.61 -9.28
C LEU A 10 -54.84 -84.11 -9.17
N ARG A 11 -55.80 -83.20 -9.33
CA ARG A 11 -55.73 -81.80 -8.87
C ARG A 11 -56.75 -81.63 -7.76
N GLY A 12 -56.27 -81.68 -6.51
CA GLY A 12 -57.06 -81.41 -5.32
C GLY A 12 -56.92 -79.95 -4.86
N CYS A 13 -58.05 -79.39 -4.42
CA CYS A 13 -58.27 -78.14 -3.67
C CYS A 13 -58.30 -76.80 -4.47
N PRO A 14 -59.43 -76.07 -4.44
CA PRO A 14 -59.50 -74.72 -4.99
C PRO A 14 -58.84 -73.72 -4.02
N GLU A 15 -57.70 -73.16 -4.44
CA GLU A 15 -56.96 -72.08 -3.78
C GLU A 15 -57.73 -70.75 -3.75
N ARG A 16 -58.88 -70.68 -3.07
CA ARG A 16 -59.63 -69.41 -2.94
C ARG A 16 -59.05 -68.46 -1.88
N GLY A 17 -58.22 -68.95 -0.95
CA GLY A 17 -57.51 -68.13 0.04
C GLY A 17 -56.15 -67.59 -0.42
N ALA A 18 -55.41 -68.34 -1.25
CA ALA A 18 -54.08 -67.94 -1.71
C ALA A 18 -54.11 -66.77 -2.72
N ALA A 19 -55.17 -66.68 -3.54
CA ALA A 19 -55.36 -65.59 -4.49
C ALA A 19 -55.66 -64.24 -3.81
N LEU A 20 -56.39 -64.24 -2.68
CA LEU A 20 -56.62 -63.01 -1.90
C LEU A 20 -55.33 -62.57 -1.18
N ALA A 21 -54.58 -63.54 -0.63
CA ALA A 21 -53.31 -63.29 0.03
C ALA A 21 -52.23 -62.75 -0.95
N SER A 22 -52.19 -63.24 -2.19
CA SER A 22 -51.26 -62.74 -3.21
C SER A 22 -51.62 -61.32 -3.68
N VAL A 23 -52.90 -61.00 -3.86
CA VAL A 23 -53.35 -59.64 -4.21
C VAL A 23 -53.09 -58.65 -3.08
N LEU A 24 -53.37 -59.01 -1.83
CA LEU A 24 -53.03 -58.19 -0.67
C LEU A 24 -51.52 -58.02 -0.50
N GLY A 25 -50.73 -59.07 -0.76
CA GLY A 25 -49.27 -58.99 -0.75
C GLY A 25 -48.72 -58.03 -1.81
N VAL A 26 -49.21 -58.10 -3.05
CA VAL A 26 -48.80 -57.20 -4.13
C VAL A 26 -49.28 -55.77 -3.90
N MET A 27 -50.50 -55.57 -3.37
CA MET A 27 -50.96 -54.23 -2.97
C MET A 27 -50.14 -53.65 -1.83
N ALA A 28 -49.79 -54.44 -0.81
CA ALA A 28 -48.95 -53.98 0.29
C ALA A 28 -47.55 -53.58 -0.20
N VAL A 29 -46.95 -54.39 -1.07
CA VAL A 29 -45.65 -54.08 -1.70
C VAL A 29 -45.77 -52.83 -2.59
N GLY A 30 -46.84 -52.70 -3.38
CA GLY A 30 -47.10 -51.53 -4.21
C GLY A 30 -47.24 -50.23 -3.40
N LEU A 31 -47.91 -50.28 -2.25
CA LEU A 31 -48.04 -49.15 -1.32
C LEU A 31 -46.71 -48.78 -0.68
N LEU A 32 -45.88 -49.76 -0.32
CA LEU A 32 -44.54 -49.52 0.20
C LEU A 32 -43.62 -48.88 -0.85
N PHE A 33 -43.69 -49.32 -2.10
CA PHE A 33 -42.92 -48.68 -3.17
C PHE A 33 -43.43 -47.26 -3.48
N ALA A 34 -44.75 -47.07 -3.52
CA ALA A 34 -45.32 -45.74 -3.75
C ALA A 34 -44.93 -44.75 -2.65
N SER A 35 -44.91 -45.18 -1.38
CA SER A 35 -44.51 -44.30 -0.27
C SER A 35 -43.01 -43.96 -0.32
N LEU A 36 -42.15 -44.93 -0.63
CA LEU A 36 -40.71 -44.71 -0.80
C LEU A 36 -40.39 -43.75 -1.96
N ILE A 37 -41.04 -43.93 -3.12
CA ILE A 37 -40.86 -43.04 -4.27
C ILE A 37 -41.33 -41.62 -3.92
N THR A 38 -42.49 -41.49 -3.27
CA THR A 38 -43.00 -40.18 -2.86
C THR A 38 -42.05 -39.49 -1.88
N ALA A 39 -41.51 -40.23 -0.90
CA ALA A 39 -40.52 -39.71 0.03
C ALA A 39 -39.23 -39.26 -0.68
N ALA A 40 -38.73 -40.06 -1.65
CA ALA A 40 -37.55 -39.71 -2.44
C ALA A 40 -37.77 -38.44 -3.29
N VAL A 41 -38.94 -38.31 -3.93
CA VAL A 41 -39.31 -37.14 -4.73
C VAL A 41 -39.42 -35.89 -3.84
N VAL A 42 -40.07 -36.00 -2.69
CA VAL A 42 -40.22 -34.90 -1.72
C VAL A 42 -38.86 -34.48 -1.16
N GLY A 43 -37.97 -35.43 -0.87
CA GLY A 43 -36.58 -35.15 -0.49
C GLY A 43 -35.79 -34.43 -1.59
N ALA A 44 -35.92 -34.88 -2.84
CA ALA A 44 -35.27 -34.26 -4.00
C ALA A 44 -35.75 -32.82 -4.25
N TYR A 45 -37.04 -32.54 -4.06
CA TYR A 45 -37.59 -31.19 -4.10
C TYR A 45 -37.06 -30.31 -2.96
N GLY A 46 -36.89 -30.87 -1.76
CA GLY A 46 -36.28 -30.19 -0.63
C GLY A 46 -34.86 -29.69 -0.97
N VAL A 47 -33.99 -30.61 -1.41
CA VAL A 47 -32.60 -30.29 -1.80
C VAL A 47 -32.58 -29.28 -2.95
N SER A 48 -33.33 -29.53 -4.02
CA SER A 48 -33.36 -28.63 -5.19
C SER A 48 -33.85 -27.22 -4.83
N SER A 49 -34.85 -27.12 -3.94
CA SER A 49 -35.36 -25.84 -3.47
C SER A 49 -34.39 -25.11 -2.55
N SER A 50 -33.60 -25.85 -1.75
CA SER A 50 -32.53 -25.31 -0.90
C SER A 50 -31.36 -24.79 -1.75
N THR A 51 -30.93 -25.53 -2.77
CA THR A 51 -29.90 -25.07 -3.69
C THR A 51 -30.35 -23.80 -4.42
N ARG A 52 -31.59 -23.77 -4.91
CA ARG A 52 -32.17 -22.57 -5.54
C ARG A 52 -32.20 -21.40 -4.56
N SER A 53 -32.69 -21.60 -3.33
CA SER A 53 -32.73 -20.52 -2.35
C SER A 53 -31.32 -20.03 -2.01
N GLY A 54 -30.35 -20.94 -1.87
CA GLY A 54 -28.93 -20.62 -1.63
C GLY A 54 -28.29 -19.75 -2.71
N VAL A 55 -28.55 -20.05 -3.99
CA VAL A 55 -28.08 -19.20 -5.11
C VAL A 55 -28.75 -17.83 -5.06
N GLN A 56 -30.05 -17.76 -4.74
CA GLN A 56 -30.78 -16.49 -4.65
C GLN A 56 -30.31 -15.63 -3.47
N SER A 57 -30.11 -16.22 -2.30
CA SER A 57 -29.66 -15.53 -1.09
C SER A 57 -28.20 -15.10 -1.22
N GLY A 58 -27.32 -15.92 -1.80
CA GLY A 58 -25.94 -15.55 -2.13
C GLY A 58 -25.87 -14.37 -3.10
N ALA A 59 -26.60 -14.43 -4.22
CA ALA A 59 -26.67 -13.33 -5.17
C ALA A 59 -27.25 -12.04 -4.55
N ALA A 60 -28.21 -12.16 -3.64
CA ALA A 60 -28.75 -11.02 -2.91
C ALA A 60 -27.72 -10.43 -1.92
N ALA A 61 -26.95 -11.27 -1.24
CA ALA A 61 -25.88 -10.83 -0.35
C ALA A 61 -24.82 -10.03 -1.14
N ASP A 62 -24.39 -10.54 -2.29
CA ASP A 62 -23.46 -9.84 -3.19
C ASP A 62 -24.04 -8.52 -3.72
N ALA A 63 -25.34 -8.48 -4.03
CA ALA A 63 -26.01 -7.23 -4.41
C ALA A 63 -25.95 -6.19 -3.29
N GLY A 64 -26.06 -6.61 -2.03
CA GLY A 64 -25.89 -5.72 -0.88
C GLY A 64 -24.45 -5.22 -0.70
N ILE A 65 -23.44 -6.08 -0.93
CA ILE A 65 -22.03 -5.66 -0.96
C ILE A 65 -21.82 -4.60 -2.05
N ALA A 66 -22.35 -4.85 -3.26
CA ALA A 66 -22.24 -3.93 -4.38
C ALA A 66 -22.95 -2.59 -4.12
N ALA A 67 -24.15 -2.62 -3.51
CA ALA A 67 -24.90 -1.41 -3.17
C ALA A 67 -24.16 -0.54 -2.14
N ALA A 68 -23.68 -1.16 -1.05
CA ALA A 68 -22.92 -0.47 -0.01
C ALA A 68 -21.59 0.08 -0.56
N ARG A 69 -20.87 -0.71 -1.36
CA ARG A 69 -19.63 -0.27 -2.02
C ARG A 69 -19.88 0.90 -2.97
N ARG A 70 -20.93 0.86 -3.78
CA ARG A 70 -21.32 1.98 -4.66
C ARG A 70 -21.64 3.23 -3.85
N GLY A 71 -22.35 3.08 -2.73
CA GLY A 71 -22.65 4.21 -1.87
C GLY A 71 -21.40 4.87 -1.27
N LEU A 72 -20.35 4.10 -0.98
CA LEU A 72 -19.05 4.65 -0.54
C LEU A 72 -18.30 5.44 -1.62
N TYR A 73 -18.60 5.26 -2.91
CA TYR A 73 -18.04 6.12 -3.97
C TYR A 73 -18.72 7.49 -4.07
N VAL A 74 -19.89 7.66 -3.45
CA VAL A 74 -20.68 8.90 -3.52
C VAL A 74 -20.57 9.63 -2.19
N VAL A 75 -19.92 10.80 -2.20
CA VAL A 75 -19.73 11.64 -1.00
C VAL A 75 -21.07 11.89 -0.29
N GLY A 76 -21.10 11.64 1.01
CA GLY A 76 -22.29 11.82 1.86
C GLY A 76 -23.36 10.73 1.73
N ASN A 77 -23.31 9.83 0.74
CA ASN A 77 -24.36 8.82 0.54
C ASN A 77 -24.45 7.81 1.69
N CYS A 78 -23.31 7.38 2.22
CA CYS A 78 -23.27 6.49 3.39
C CYS A 78 -23.93 7.12 4.62
N ALA A 79 -23.62 8.38 4.89
CA ALA A 79 -24.17 9.12 6.03
C ALA A 79 -25.65 9.47 5.82
N GLY A 80 -26.07 9.64 4.56
CA GLY A 80 -27.45 9.93 4.17
C GLY A 80 -28.38 8.72 4.11
N GLN A 81 -27.89 7.51 4.40
CA GLN A 81 -28.78 6.35 4.57
C GLN A 81 -29.70 6.55 5.79
N ALA A 82 -30.88 5.94 5.78
CA ALA A 82 -31.83 6.05 6.90
C ALA A 82 -31.23 5.62 8.25
N VAL A 83 -30.35 4.63 8.21
CA VAL A 83 -29.38 4.33 9.27
C VAL A 83 -27.99 4.47 8.66
N PRO A 84 -27.16 5.43 9.11
CA PRO A 84 -25.83 5.64 8.55
C PRO A 84 -25.02 4.34 8.43
N GLY A 85 -24.46 4.09 7.25
CA GLY A 85 -23.70 2.87 6.98
C GLY A 85 -24.52 1.60 6.75
N THR A 86 -25.85 1.67 6.66
CA THR A 86 -26.71 0.52 6.35
C THR A 86 -27.41 0.68 5.00
N TYR A 87 -27.29 -0.33 4.15
CA TYR A 87 -27.94 -0.41 2.83
C TYR A 87 -28.87 -1.60 2.83
N ALA A 88 -30.15 -1.39 2.53
CA ALA A 88 -31.12 -2.48 2.54
C ALA A 88 -32.08 -2.39 1.36
N SER A 89 -32.53 -3.56 0.90
CA SER A 89 -33.59 -3.70 -0.08
C SER A 89 -34.62 -4.72 0.43
N ALA A 90 -35.88 -4.30 0.51
CA ALA A 90 -37.01 -5.18 0.85
C ALA A 90 -37.59 -5.90 -0.38
N VAL A 91 -37.22 -5.47 -1.59
CA VAL A 91 -37.61 -6.08 -2.87
C VAL A 91 -36.44 -6.89 -3.43
N ALA A 92 -36.71 -7.80 -4.39
CA ALA A 92 -35.65 -8.60 -4.99
C ALA A 92 -34.65 -7.71 -5.77
N PRO A 93 -33.33 -7.85 -5.58
CA PRO A 93 -32.65 -8.71 -4.59
C PRO A 93 -32.78 -8.18 -3.16
N ARG A 94 -33.17 -9.05 -2.21
CA ARG A 94 -33.43 -8.70 -0.81
C ARG A 94 -32.19 -8.84 0.05
N TYR A 95 -31.70 -7.73 0.60
CA TYR A 95 -30.47 -7.72 1.39
C TYR A 95 -30.50 -6.69 2.52
N SER A 96 -29.60 -6.87 3.48
CA SER A 96 -29.23 -5.89 4.49
C SER A 96 -27.71 -5.91 4.64
N ALA A 97 -27.06 -4.86 4.16
CA ALA A 97 -25.62 -4.66 4.21
C ALA A 97 -25.25 -3.58 5.23
N LYS A 98 -24.25 -3.87 6.06
CA LYS A 98 -23.71 -2.97 7.07
C LYS A 98 -22.26 -2.67 6.77
N ILE A 99 -21.89 -1.41 6.96
CA ILE A 99 -20.52 -0.92 6.83
C ILE A 99 -19.92 -0.77 8.22
N GLU A 100 -18.70 -1.26 8.33
CA GLU A 100 -17.79 -1.02 9.45
C GLU A 100 -16.45 -0.55 8.89
N TYR A 101 -15.69 0.18 9.69
CA TYR A 101 -14.33 0.62 9.34
C TYR A 101 -13.33 0.19 10.42
N PHE A 102 -12.08 0.01 10.02
CA PHE A 102 -11.03 -0.37 10.96
C PHE A 102 -10.50 0.86 11.69
N GLY A 103 -10.66 0.88 13.02
CA GLY A 103 -10.17 1.94 13.91
C GLY A 103 -8.74 1.73 14.42
N GLY A 104 -7.95 0.88 13.78
CA GLY A 104 -6.56 0.54 14.17
C GLY A 104 -6.44 -0.71 15.04
N SER A 105 -7.48 -1.08 15.78
CA SER A 105 -7.50 -2.30 16.60
C SER A 105 -8.84 -3.03 16.60
N THR A 106 -9.92 -2.35 16.21
CA THR A 106 -11.29 -2.88 16.22
C THR A 106 -12.08 -2.38 15.02
N TRP A 107 -13.12 -3.12 14.66
CA TRP A 107 -14.08 -2.72 13.65
C TRP A 107 -15.17 -1.86 14.30
N ILE A 108 -15.42 -0.67 13.75
CA ILE A 108 -16.38 0.30 14.26
C ILE A 108 -17.52 0.42 13.24
N ALA A 109 -18.76 0.27 13.70
CA ALA A 109 -19.94 0.40 12.84
C ALA A 109 -20.18 1.84 12.40
N GLY A 110 -20.51 2.01 11.13
CA GLY A 110 -20.83 3.31 10.54
C GLY A 110 -19.94 3.65 9.35
N CYS A 111 -20.09 4.88 8.86
CA CYS A 111 -19.36 5.35 7.70
C CYS A 111 -17.88 5.62 8.05
N PRO A 112 -16.94 5.20 7.19
CA PRO A 112 -15.51 5.40 7.43
C PRO A 112 -15.13 6.88 7.51
N PRO A 113 -14.34 7.30 8.52
CA PRO A 113 -13.68 8.60 8.51
C PRO A 113 -12.48 8.60 7.54
N VAL A 114 -11.92 9.79 7.26
CA VAL A 114 -10.69 9.96 6.45
C VAL A 114 -9.43 9.33 7.07
N THR A 115 -9.51 8.85 8.29
CA THR A 115 -8.41 8.14 8.97
C THR A 115 -8.55 6.62 8.88
N ALA A 116 -9.63 6.10 8.29
CA ALA A 116 -9.81 4.67 8.10
C ALA A 116 -8.88 4.17 6.99
N THR A 117 -8.26 3.02 7.21
CA THR A 117 -7.42 2.34 6.23
C THR A 117 -8.14 1.19 5.53
N GLU A 118 -9.18 0.65 6.17
CA GLU A 118 -9.98 -0.45 5.67
C GLU A 118 -11.46 -0.28 6.00
N VAL A 119 -12.30 -0.83 5.13
CA VAL A 119 -13.75 -0.94 5.32
C VAL A 119 -14.17 -2.40 5.19
N ARG A 120 -15.06 -2.82 6.08
CA ARG A 120 -15.73 -4.10 6.03
C ARG A 120 -17.18 -3.87 5.68
N ILE A 121 -17.67 -4.63 4.71
CA ILE A 121 -19.07 -4.67 4.34
C ILE A 121 -19.56 -6.08 4.63
N THR A 122 -20.53 -6.20 5.53
CA THR A 122 -21.19 -7.48 5.82
C THR A 122 -22.62 -7.41 5.33
N SER A 123 -22.99 -8.28 4.39
CA SER A 123 -24.29 -8.31 3.74
C SER A 123 -25.00 -9.62 4.01
N LEU A 124 -26.21 -9.54 4.57
CA LEU A 124 -27.14 -10.66 4.69
C LEU A 124 -28.12 -10.62 3.52
N GLY A 125 -28.03 -11.57 2.61
CA GLY A 125 -28.97 -11.77 1.52
C GLY A 125 -30.03 -12.80 1.88
N THR A 126 -31.26 -12.59 1.42
CA THR A 126 -32.38 -13.53 1.64
C THR A 126 -32.97 -13.98 0.32
N ALA A 127 -33.29 -15.27 0.22
CA ALA A 127 -33.87 -15.84 -0.98
C ALA A 127 -35.24 -15.21 -1.28
N GLN A 128 -35.52 -14.96 -2.56
CA GLN A 128 -36.85 -14.49 -2.98
C GLN A 128 -37.90 -15.58 -2.74
N THR A 129 -37.52 -16.84 -2.98
CA THR A 129 -38.36 -18.01 -2.73
C THR A 129 -37.64 -18.96 -1.78
N ALA A 130 -38.17 -19.10 -0.57
CA ALA A 130 -37.64 -20.01 0.43
C ALA A 130 -37.65 -21.47 -0.06
N GLY A 131 -36.74 -22.27 0.49
CA GLY A 131 -36.79 -23.72 0.36
C GLY A 131 -38.07 -24.28 0.97
N VAL A 132 -38.57 -25.36 0.37
CA VAL A 132 -39.81 -26.02 0.78
C VAL A 132 -39.49 -27.25 1.63
N ASN A 133 -40.52 -27.81 2.28
CA ASN A 133 -40.41 -29.06 3.03
C ASN A 133 -39.33 -29.03 4.15
N GLY A 134 -39.24 -27.90 4.87
CA GLY A 134 -38.30 -27.72 5.98
C GLY A 134 -36.84 -27.46 5.59
N ALA A 135 -36.50 -27.48 4.29
CA ALA A 135 -35.16 -27.19 3.81
C ALA A 135 -34.89 -25.68 3.84
N THR A 136 -34.30 -25.18 4.94
CA THR A 136 -34.10 -23.74 5.19
C THR A 136 -32.66 -23.26 5.03
N GLU A 137 -31.71 -24.18 4.87
CA GLU A 137 -30.26 -23.88 4.84
C GLU A 137 -29.87 -22.86 3.76
N GLY A 138 -30.55 -22.83 2.61
CA GLY A 138 -30.30 -21.84 1.56
C GLY A 138 -31.07 -20.52 1.69
N ASN A 139 -31.94 -20.34 2.69
CA ASN A 139 -32.85 -19.17 2.72
C ASN A 139 -32.13 -17.85 2.98
N ALA A 140 -30.97 -17.88 3.63
CA ALA A 140 -30.16 -16.72 3.92
C ALA A 140 -28.68 -17.06 3.76
N THR A 141 -27.93 -16.12 3.17
CA THR A 141 -26.48 -16.22 3.02
C THR A 141 -25.88 -14.90 3.47
N LYS A 142 -24.78 -14.98 4.21
CA LYS A 142 -24.06 -13.82 4.70
C LYS A 142 -22.67 -13.77 4.07
N VAL A 143 -22.36 -12.64 3.44
CA VAL A 143 -21.10 -12.40 2.77
C VAL A 143 -20.40 -11.23 3.45
N GLU A 144 -19.08 -11.36 3.61
CA GLU A 144 -18.21 -10.30 4.10
C GLU A 144 -17.18 -9.95 3.02
N ALA A 145 -17.08 -8.66 2.72
CA ALA A 145 -16.00 -8.09 1.92
C ALA A 145 -15.20 -7.09 2.74
N ILE A 146 -13.88 -7.27 2.81
CA ILE A 146 -12.94 -6.29 3.35
C ILE A 146 -12.23 -5.62 2.19
N LEU A 147 -12.24 -4.30 2.14
CA LEU A 147 -11.59 -3.49 1.13
C LEU A 147 -10.66 -2.48 1.79
N LYS A 148 -9.57 -2.14 1.09
CA LYS A 148 -8.81 -0.93 1.44
C LYS A 148 -9.72 0.29 1.36
N TYR A 149 -9.46 1.30 2.16
CA TYR A 149 -10.12 2.60 2.06
C TYR A 149 -9.10 3.64 1.62
N LEU A 150 -9.31 4.17 0.43
CA LEU A 150 -8.43 5.15 -0.19
C LEU A 150 -8.93 6.54 0.17
N VAL A 151 -8.03 7.41 0.60
CA VAL A 151 -8.33 8.82 0.87
C VAL A 151 -7.53 9.70 -0.09
N PRO A 152 -8.05 10.89 -0.44
CA PRO A 152 -7.29 11.87 -1.18
C PRO A 152 -5.97 12.22 -0.52
N GLY A 153 -5.04 12.75 -1.32
CA GLY A 153 -3.76 13.22 -0.84
C GLY A 153 -2.60 12.31 -1.24
N ILE A 154 -1.57 12.32 -0.42
CA ILE A 154 -0.25 11.79 -0.77
C ILE A 154 -0.04 10.49 0.00
N GLU A 155 0.03 9.40 -0.75
CA GLU A 155 0.34 8.08 -0.18
C GLU A 155 1.85 7.94 0.00
N PRO A 156 2.33 7.57 1.21
CA PRO A 156 3.74 7.27 1.42
C PRO A 156 4.21 6.12 0.55
N SER A 157 5.35 6.27 -0.12
CA SER A 157 5.94 5.23 -0.98
C SER A 157 7.45 5.45 -1.16
N GLY A 158 8.13 4.44 -1.70
CA GLY A 158 9.53 4.51 -2.08
C GLY A 158 10.50 4.22 -0.94
N VAL A 159 11.77 4.50 -1.21
CA VAL A 159 12.90 4.10 -0.35
C VAL A 159 13.49 5.29 0.40
N ALA A 160 14.38 5.02 1.34
CA ALA A 160 15.00 6.07 2.14
C ALA A 160 15.93 6.98 1.33
N LEU A 161 16.84 6.39 0.55
CA LEU A 161 17.72 7.12 -0.35
C LEU A 161 17.64 6.54 -1.76
N TYR A 162 17.09 7.31 -2.69
CA TYR A 162 17.14 7.03 -4.12
C TYR A 162 18.16 7.98 -4.79
N LEU A 163 19.22 7.42 -5.36
CA LEU A 163 20.29 8.17 -6.02
C LEU A 163 20.38 7.74 -7.49
N TYR A 164 20.00 8.61 -8.42
CA TYR A 164 19.98 8.22 -9.83
C TYR A 164 21.39 8.04 -10.40
N ARG A 165 22.27 9.04 -10.26
CA ARG A 165 23.67 8.99 -10.76
C ARG A 165 24.70 8.48 -9.74
N GLY A 166 24.25 7.91 -8.63
CA GLY A 166 25.12 7.41 -7.57
C GLY A 166 25.45 8.44 -6.49
N GLY A 167 26.40 8.10 -5.63
CA GLY A 167 26.82 8.99 -4.56
C GLY A 167 27.87 8.42 -3.63
N THR A 168 28.26 9.25 -2.66
CA THR A 168 29.26 8.89 -1.66
C THR A 168 28.81 9.19 -0.23
N VAL A 169 29.24 8.32 0.67
CA VAL A 169 29.12 8.50 2.12
C VAL A 169 30.49 8.47 2.78
N GLU A 170 30.72 9.36 3.74
CA GLU A 170 32.04 9.53 4.37
C GLU A 170 31.96 9.71 5.89
N SER A 171 32.93 9.14 6.62
CA SER A 171 33.35 9.52 7.98
C SER A 171 32.24 9.52 9.04
N ASN A 172 32.15 8.44 9.83
CA ASN A 172 31.21 8.28 10.96
C ASN A 172 29.74 8.58 10.59
N SER A 173 29.37 8.39 9.33
CA SER A 173 27.98 8.57 8.90
C SER A 173 27.12 7.43 9.46
N SER A 174 25.93 7.75 9.96
CA SER A 174 24.97 6.75 10.45
C SER A 174 23.64 6.89 9.72
N PHE A 175 23.26 5.86 8.98
CA PHE A 175 22.03 5.79 8.22
C PHE A 175 21.15 4.69 8.80
N ASP A 176 20.00 5.05 9.33
CA ASP A 176 18.98 4.12 9.78
C ASP A 176 17.86 4.01 8.75
N LEU A 177 17.89 2.91 7.99
CA LEU A 177 17.05 2.64 6.82
C LEU A 177 16.26 1.32 6.98
N THR A 178 16.17 0.77 8.19
CA THR A 178 15.62 -0.57 8.44
C THR A 178 14.14 -0.70 8.11
N GLU A 179 13.39 0.39 8.26
CA GLU A 179 11.95 0.44 7.97
C GLU A 179 11.65 0.66 6.48
N SER A 180 12.68 0.79 5.63
CA SER A 180 12.48 0.99 4.19
C SER A 180 12.01 -0.29 3.50
N PRO A 181 11.02 -0.21 2.58
CA PRO A 181 10.63 -1.36 1.77
C PRO A 181 11.82 -1.81 0.91
N GLY A 182 12.19 -3.09 1.01
CA GLY A 182 13.27 -3.67 0.23
C GLY A 182 14.67 -3.13 0.60
N ALA A 183 15.35 -2.50 -0.36
CA ALA A 183 16.65 -1.86 -0.12
C ALA A 183 16.44 -0.40 0.32
N GLY A 184 17.02 -0.04 1.47
CA GLY A 184 16.94 1.32 2.01
C GLY A 184 17.69 2.35 1.18
N LEU A 185 18.79 1.95 0.55
CA LEU A 185 19.55 2.78 -0.37
C LEU A 185 19.57 2.14 -1.75
N MET A 186 19.12 2.88 -2.75
CA MET A 186 19.09 2.46 -4.14
C MET A 186 19.89 3.40 -5.04
N VAL A 187 20.73 2.83 -5.89
CA VAL A 187 21.44 3.55 -6.96
C VAL A 187 21.03 3.01 -8.32
N LYS A 188 20.49 3.87 -9.19
CA LYS A 188 19.91 3.46 -10.49
C LYS A 188 20.92 3.37 -11.63
N ASN A 189 21.82 4.33 -11.76
CA ASN A 189 22.75 4.47 -12.88
C ASN A 189 24.04 5.15 -12.42
N GLY A 190 24.78 4.47 -11.54
CA GLY A 190 25.99 5.03 -10.96
C GLY A 190 26.60 4.15 -9.89
N ASN A 191 27.69 4.64 -9.30
CA ASN A 191 28.41 3.93 -8.26
C ASN A 191 28.01 4.43 -6.87
N PHE A 192 28.21 3.57 -5.88
CA PHE A 192 28.12 3.95 -4.48
C PHE A 192 29.48 3.79 -3.80
N ASP A 193 30.00 4.89 -3.29
CA ASP A 193 31.33 4.95 -2.70
C ASP A 193 31.27 5.27 -1.21
N CYS A 194 31.66 4.32 -0.38
CA CYS A 194 31.92 4.56 1.03
C CYS A 194 33.41 4.86 1.22
N ALA A 195 33.75 6.13 1.11
CA ALA A 195 35.13 6.56 0.89
C ALA A 195 35.96 6.72 2.19
N LYS A 196 35.33 6.74 3.37
CA LYS A 196 36.00 6.94 4.67
C LYS A 196 35.42 6.05 5.78
N ASN A 197 36.12 6.00 6.91
CA ASN A 197 35.90 5.05 8.00
C ASN A 197 34.64 5.32 8.84
N ASN A 198 34.18 4.25 9.50
CA ASN A 198 33.12 4.18 10.50
C ASN A 198 31.72 4.56 10.00
N THR A 199 31.48 4.47 8.70
CA THR A 199 30.12 4.63 8.17
C THR A 199 29.31 3.36 8.43
N VAL A 200 28.09 3.53 8.94
CA VAL A 200 27.14 2.44 9.19
C VAL A 200 25.85 2.72 8.44
N ILE A 201 25.41 1.74 7.66
CA ILE A 201 24.13 1.71 6.96
C ILE A 201 23.31 0.57 7.57
N ASN A 202 22.34 0.92 8.41
CA ASN A 202 21.36 -0.02 8.96
C ASN A 202 20.24 -0.24 7.95
N GLY A 203 20.39 -1.27 7.13
CA GLY A 203 19.46 -1.59 6.05
C GLY A 203 20.18 -2.23 4.88
N SER A 204 19.42 -2.57 3.84
CA SER A 204 19.95 -3.18 2.63
C SER A 204 20.29 -2.14 1.57
N VAL A 205 21.23 -2.46 0.68
CA VAL A 205 21.68 -1.57 -0.41
C VAL A 205 21.52 -2.26 -1.76
N LEU A 206 21.08 -1.51 -2.77
CA LEU A 206 20.94 -1.97 -4.14
C LEU A 206 21.63 -0.98 -5.08
N VAL A 207 22.64 -1.44 -5.82
CA VAL A 207 23.48 -0.58 -6.65
C VAL A 207 23.55 -1.14 -8.07
N THR A 208 22.96 -0.40 -9.01
CA THR A 208 23.09 -0.67 -10.45
C THR A 208 24.36 0.03 -10.97
N GLY A 209 25.50 -0.54 -10.60
CA GLY A 209 26.84 -0.01 -10.82
C GLY A 209 27.83 -0.70 -9.89
N ASN A 210 28.88 0.00 -9.47
CA ASN A 210 29.89 -0.52 -8.55
C ASN A 210 29.65 -0.06 -7.11
N LEU A 211 29.97 -0.94 -6.16
CA LEU A 211 30.02 -0.66 -4.74
C LEU A 211 31.48 -0.64 -4.28
N THR A 212 31.95 0.48 -3.73
CA THR A 212 33.33 0.61 -3.27
C THR A 212 33.41 1.00 -1.81
N PHE A 213 34.07 0.18 -1.00
CA PHE A 213 34.47 0.50 0.37
C PHE A 213 35.95 0.81 0.39
N THR A 214 36.31 2.08 0.53
CA THR A 214 37.71 2.50 0.73
C THR A 214 38.09 2.47 2.21
N GLY A 215 37.14 2.73 3.11
CA GLY A 215 37.30 2.68 4.56
C GLY A 215 36.50 1.57 5.23
N SER A 216 36.50 1.58 6.57
CA SER A 216 35.65 0.69 7.38
C SER A 216 34.19 1.09 7.26
N CYS A 217 33.48 0.47 6.32
CA CYS A 217 32.06 0.71 6.09
C CYS A 217 31.26 -0.55 6.38
N THR A 218 30.16 -0.40 7.10
CA THR A 218 29.29 -1.52 7.45
C THR A 218 27.91 -1.33 6.85
N VAL A 219 27.48 -2.30 6.05
CA VAL A 219 26.09 -2.47 5.65
C VAL A 219 25.50 -3.59 6.51
N ASN A 220 24.54 -3.27 7.36
CA ASN A 220 23.95 -4.22 8.29
C ASN A 220 22.84 -5.09 7.67
N GLY A 221 22.47 -4.86 6.41
CA GLY A 221 21.56 -5.70 5.65
C GLY A 221 22.23 -6.44 4.49
N THR A 222 21.42 -6.77 3.47
CA THR A 222 21.86 -7.40 2.22
C THR A 222 22.33 -6.37 1.21
N ALA A 223 23.31 -6.73 0.37
CA ALA A 223 23.77 -5.90 -0.73
C ALA A 223 23.55 -6.59 -2.09
N TRP A 224 22.96 -5.86 -3.03
CA TRP A 224 22.86 -6.26 -4.43
C TRP A 224 23.62 -5.26 -5.30
N VAL A 225 24.56 -5.74 -6.09
CA VAL A 225 25.48 -4.91 -6.89
C VAL A 225 25.55 -5.47 -8.30
N SER A 226 25.07 -4.76 -9.31
CA SER A 226 25.11 -5.29 -10.69
C SER A 226 26.55 -5.38 -11.23
N GLY A 227 27.44 -4.50 -10.76
CA GLY A 227 28.86 -4.45 -11.11
C GLY A 227 29.78 -5.08 -10.08
N ALA A 228 30.92 -4.43 -9.83
CA ALA A 228 31.93 -4.88 -8.88
C ALA A 228 31.64 -4.40 -7.45
N ALA A 229 31.75 -5.31 -6.48
CA ALA A 229 31.75 -5.00 -5.06
C ALA A 229 33.19 -5.06 -4.51
N THR A 230 33.83 -3.91 -4.35
CA THR A 230 35.16 -3.77 -3.74
C THR A 230 34.99 -3.50 -2.25
N LEU A 231 35.17 -4.53 -1.42
CA LEU A 231 34.85 -4.47 0.01
C LEU A 231 35.96 -3.90 0.89
N GLY A 232 37.17 -3.66 0.36
CA GLY A 232 38.25 -2.97 1.07
C GLY A 232 38.45 -3.46 2.50
N SER A 233 38.19 -2.61 3.50
CA SER A 233 38.12 -2.98 4.93
C SER A 233 36.68 -3.06 5.49
N GLY A 234 35.67 -2.80 4.67
CA GLY A 234 34.26 -2.86 5.03
C GLY A 234 33.66 -4.26 5.10
N ARG A 235 32.38 -4.29 5.48
CA ARG A 235 31.61 -5.49 5.78
C ARG A 235 30.14 -5.33 5.36
N ILE A 236 29.58 -6.41 4.83
CA ILE A 236 28.15 -6.63 4.62
C ILE A 236 27.74 -7.71 5.62
N SER A 237 26.77 -7.42 6.47
CA SER A 237 26.35 -8.32 7.56
C SER A 237 25.60 -9.55 7.03
N ASP A 238 24.81 -9.39 5.97
CA ASP A 238 23.99 -10.48 5.42
C ASP A 238 24.56 -10.97 4.08
N ASN A 239 23.71 -11.14 3.06
CA ASN A 239 24.09 -11.68 1.76
C ASN A 239 24.67 -10.59 0.84
N LEU A 240 25.51 -11.02 -0.11
CA LEU A 240 26.00 -10.20 -1.21
C LEU A 240 25.68 -10.87 -2.54
N THR A 241 24.93 -10.21 -3.41
CA THR A 241 24.89 -10.55 -4.84
C THR A 241 25.73 -9.53 -5.59
N ALA A 242 26.76 -9.97 -6.30
CA ALA A 242 27.57 -9.06 -7.10
C ALA A 242 28.05 -9.65 -8.43
N GLY A 243 28.17 -8.79 -9.45
CA GLY A 243 28.78 -9.14 -10.73
C GLY A 243 30.22 -9.61 -10.57
N THR A 244 30.99 -8.99 -9.68
CA THR A 244 32.27 -9.50 -9.15
C THR A 244 32.49 -9.01 -7.72
N VAL A 245 33.37 -9.66 -6.95
CA VAL A 245 33.72 -9.21 -5.59
C VAL A 245 35.25 -9.14 -5.43
N SER A 246 35.72 -8.16 -4.67
CA SER A 246 37.13 -8.04 -4.26
C SER A 246 37.23 -7.73 -2.75
N PRO A 247 37.97 -8.54 -1.96
CA PRO A 247 38.69 -9.75 -2.35
C PRO A 247 37.74 -10.89 -2.77
N ASN A 248 38.25 -11.84 -3.57
CA ASN A 248 37.54 -13.07 -3.95
C ASN A 248 38.36 -14.29 -3.50
N PRO A 249 37.84 -15.15 -2.59
CA PRO A 249 36.53 -15.06 -1.93
C PRO A 249 36.44 -13.87 -0.95
N PRO A 250 35.23 -13.36 -0.65
CA PRO A 250 35.05 -12.21 0.25
C PRO A 250 35.40 -12.50 1.72
N GLY A 251 35.50 -13.78 2.12
CA GLY A 251 35.83 -14.18 3.48
C GLY A 251 34.83 -13.60 4.50
N THR A 252 35.33 -13.09 5.62
CA THR A 252 34.53 -12.52 6.72
C THR A 252 33.89 -11.17 6.41
N ARG A 253 34.11 -10.62 5.21
CA ARG A 253 33.54 -9.33 4.77
C ARG A 253 32.07 -9.46 4.37
N VAL A 254 31.58 -10.68 4.16
CA VAL A 254 30.18 -10.99 3.92
C VAL A 254 29.77 -11.98 5.01
N GLY A 255 28.80 -11.63 5.84
CA GLY A 255 28.36 -12.50 6.93
C GLY A 255 27.44 -13.63 6.48
N GLY A 256 26.73 -13.45 5.37
CA GLY A 256 25.89 -14.44 4.71
C GLY A 256 26.52 -15.02 3.44
N THR A 257 25.68 -15.30 2.45
CA THR A 257 26.08 -15.93 1.18
C THR A 257 26.54 -14.89 0.17
N TYR A 258 27.67 -15.16 -0.50
CA TYR A 258 28.04 -14.47 -1.73
C TYR A 258 27.50 -15.22 -2.96
N THR A 259 26.72 -14.53 -3.79
CA THR A 259 26.20 -15.00 -5.07
C THR A 259 26.84 -14.21 -6.21
N HIS A 260 27.57 -14.90 -7.09
CA HIS A 260 28.15 -14.31 -8.28
C HIS A 260 27.08 -14.16 -9.37
N SER A 261 26.53 -12.96 -9.52
CA SER A 261 25.48 -12.62 -10.49
C SER A 261 25.44 -11.12 -10.72
N ALA A 262 25.35 -10.69 -11.98
CA ALA A 262 25.07 -9.30 -12.34
C ALA A 262 23.56 -8.97 -12.34
N ILE A 263 22.71 -9.99 -12.20
CA ILE A 263 21.25 -9.83 -12.13
C ILE A 263 20.89 -9.47 -10.69
N VAL A 264 20.33 -8.28 -10.52
CA VAL A 264 19.88 -7.71 -9.24
C VAL A 264 18.40 -7.30 -9.34
N PRO A 265 17.69 -7.10 -8.22
CA PRO A 265 16.35 -6.53 -8.23
C PRO A 265 16.29 -5.21 -9.02
N ALA A 266 15.16 -4.95 -9.68
CA ALA A 266 14.99 -3.72 -10.46
C ALA A 266 14.92 -2.50 -9.53
N VAL A 267 15.76 -1.50 -9.81
CA VAL A 267 15.61 -0.15 -9.22
C VAL A 267 14.53 0.61 -10.01
N PRO A 268 13.58 1.30 -9.34
CA PRO A 268 12.54 2.07 -10.01
C PRO A 268 13.11 3.10 -11.01
N PRO A 269 12.40 3.39 -12.12
CA PRO A 269 12.79 4.46 -13.04
C PRO A 269 12.71 5.84 -12.34
N TRP A 270 13.30 6.86 -12.96
CA TRP A 270 13.14 8.23 -12.49
C TRP A 270 11.68 8.65 -12.70
N THR A 271 11.11 9.34 -11.72
CA THR A 271 9.81 9.99 -11.88
C THR A 271 9.98 11.49 -11.92
N GLU A 272 9.33 12.13 -12.87
CA GLU A 272 9.39 13.57 -13.09
C GLU A 272 8.35 14.28 -12.25
N VAL A 273 8.79 15.25 -11.47
CA VAL A 273 7.92 16.06 -10.62
C VAL A 273 8.05 17.51 -11.02
N ALA A 274 7.04 18.01 -11.71
CA ALA A 274 6.93 19.41 -12.10
C ALA A 274 6.27 20.25 -10.99
N TYR A 275 6.26 21.58 -11.17
CA TYR A 275 5.46 22.47 -10.35
C TYR A 275 3.98 22.38 -10.74
N THR A 276 3.26 21.48 -10.06
CA THR A 276 1.82 21.25 -10.32
C THR A 276 1.00 21.43 -9.03
N PRO A 277 0.71 22.67 -8.59
CA PRO A 277 0.03 22.93 -7.32
C PRO A 277 -1.30 22.20 -7.15
N ALA A 278 -2.06 22.03 -8.23
CA ALA A 278 -3.36 21.37 -8.21
C ALA A 278 -3.29 19.88 -7.82
N ALA A 279 -2.12 19.25 -7.93
CA ALA A 279 -1.92 17.86 -7.51
C ALA A 279 -1.82 17.70 -5.98
N TRP A 280 -1.57 18.79 -5.26
CA TRP A 280 -1.42 18.78 -3.80
C TRP A 280 -2.76 19.03 -3.13
N VAL A 281 -3.35 17.96 -2.62
CA VAL A 281 -4.61 17.98 -1.88
C VAL A 281 -4.43 17.32 -0.51
N ASP A 282 -5.21 17.75 0.46
CA ASP A 282 -5.28 17.10 1.78
C ASP A 282 -6.15 15.85 1.76
N SER A 283 -6.29 15.18 2.91
CA SER A 283 -7.10 13.97 3.06
C SER A 283 -8.60 14.16 2.83
N THR A 284 -9.08 15.40 2.72
CA THR A 284 -10.45 15.73 2.35
C THR A 284 -10.61 16.01 0.85
N GLY A 285 -9.51 16.08 0.11
CA GLY A 285 -9.46 16.47 -1.30
C GLY A 285 -9.37 17.99 -1.50
N ALA A 286 -9.22 18.78 -0.44
CA ALA A 286 -9.07 20.23 -0.55
C ALA A 286 -7.64 20.58 -0.99
N PRO A 287 -7.46 21.53 -1.92
CA PRO A 287 -6.13 21.90 -2.42
C PRO A 287 -5.31 22.59 -1.33
N TYR A 288 -4.00 22.37 -1.36
CA TYR A 288 -3.04 23.09 -0.52
C TYR A 288 -3.10 24.59 -0.85
N GLU A 289 -2.95 25.43 0.17
CA GLU A 289 -2.85 26.87 -0.04
C GLU A 289 -1.56 27.20 -0.79
N VAL A 290 -1.58 28.09 -1.78
CA VAL A 290 -0.36 28.52 -2.47
C VAL A 290 0.05 29.91 -2.02
N ARG A 291 1.31 30.07 -1.60
CA ARG A 291 1.90 31.35 -1.17
C ARG A 291 3.29 31.51 -1.77
N THR A 292 3.67 32.74 -2.10
CA THR A 292 5.06 33.06 -2.49
C THR A 292 5.95 33.21 -1.26
N LEU A 293 7.22 32.79 -1.35
CA LEU A 293 8.19 33.02 -0.28
C LEU A 293 8.61 34.51 -0.24
N GLY A 294 8.17 35.23 0.80
CA GLY A 294 8.52 36.64 0.98
C GLY A 294 10.03 36.86 1.10
N ALA A 295 10.56 37.82 0.33
CA ALA A 295 11.99 38.17 0.28
C ALA A 295 12.95 36.99 0.03
N CYS A 296 12.45 35.85 -0.46
CA CYS A 296 13.21 34.61 -0.58
C CYS A 296 13.89 34.17 0.71
N ALA A 297 13.29 34.47 1.87
CA ALA A 297 13.85 34.15 3.18
C ALA A 297 12.89 33.26 3.98
N LEU A 298 13.41 32.13 4.47
CA LEU A 298 12.72 31.30 5.44
C LEU A 298 12.58 32.05 6.77
N PRO A 299 11.43 31.95 7.45
CA PRO A 299 11.22 32.64 8.71
C PRO A 299 12.03 31.99 9.83
N ASN A 300 12.54 32.81 10.76
CA ASN A 300 12.92 32.32 12.08
C ASN A 300 11.67 32.36 12.98
N GLY A 301 10.92 31.27 12.99
CA GLY A 301 9.59 31.19 13.56
C GLY A 301 8.62 30.38 12.70
N ARG A 302 7.35 30.78 12.67
CA ARG A 302 6.28 29.95 12.09
C ARG A 302 6.31 29.90 10.56
N LEU A 303 6.12 28.70 10.01
CA LEU A 303 5.84 28.45 8.60
C LEU A 303 4.61 27.53 8.48
N GLY A 304 3.71 27.84 7.55
CA GLY A 304 2.47 27.09 7.33
C GLY A 304 1.40 27.92 6.62
N GLY A 305 0.20 27.34 6.48
CA GLY A 305 -0.97 28.01 5.89
C GLY A 305 -1.48 29.20 6.71
N THR A 306 -2.47 29.92 6.18
CA THR A 306 -3.08 31.07 6.89
C THR A 306 -3.75 30.71 8.21
N SER A 307 -4.12 29.44 8.37
CA SER A 307 -4.71 28.88 9.58
C SER A 307 -3.94 27.63 9.99
N ALA A 308 -3.77 27.41 11.29
CA ALA A 308 -3.09 26.23 11.82
C ALA A 308 -3.71 24.94 11.26
N GLY A 309 -2.87 23.98 10.90
CA GLY A 309 -3.27 22.70 10.31
C GLY A 309 -3.57 22.75 8.81
N LYS A 310 -3.76 23.92 8.18
CA LYS A 310 -4.04 24.03 6.74
C LYS A 310 -2.74 23.87 5.94
N PRO A 311 -2.58 22.82 5.11
CA PRO A 311 -1.36 22.61 4.34
C PRO A 311 -1.09 23.72 3.33
N VAL A 312 0.20 23.96 3.04
CA VAL A 312 0.62 25.07 2.19
C VAL A 312 1.74 24.66 1.23
N ILE A 313 1.68 25.20 0.02
CA ILE A 313 2.77 25.30 -0.94
C ILE A 313 3.40 26.68 -0.84
N ILE A 314 4.69 26.71 -0.55
CA ILE A 314 5.57 27.86 -0.62
C ILE A 314 6.27 27.84 -1.99
N ASN A 315 5.80 28.69 -2.90
CA ASN A 315 6.43 28.90 -4.19
C ASN A 315 7.61 29.88 -4.03
N ALA A 316 8.82 29.36 -4.16
CA ALA A 316 10.08 30.08 -4.18
C ALA A 316 10.82 29.90 -5.52
N LEU A 317 10.11 29.59 -6.61
CA LEU A 317 10.72 29.45 -7.93
C LEU A 317 11.28 30.77 -8.48
N ASP A 318 10.70 31.91 -8.06
CA ASP A 318 11.21 33.23 -8.41
C ASP A 318 12.47 33.63 -7.61
N CYS A 319 12.86 32.82 -6.63
CA CYS A 319 14.09 33.02 -5.87
C CYS A 319 15.29 32.52 -6.68
N ALA A 320 15.93 33.43 -7.42
CA ALA A 320 17.08 33.12 -8.28
C ALA A 320 18.24 32.42 -7.54
N LEU A 321 18.42 32.73 -6.25
CA LEU A 321 19.43 32.09 -5.39
C LEU A 321 18.87 30.94 -4.53
N GLY A 322 17.60 30.60 -4.68
CA GLY A 322 16.87 29.72 -3.78
C GLY A 322 16.43 30.42 -2.48
N PRO A 323 15.64 29.74 -1.63
CA PRO A 323 15.34 30.18 -0.28
C PRO A 323 16.60 30.38 0.55
N THR A 324 16.66 31.47 1.29
CA THR A 324 17.74 31.80 2.23
C THR A 324 17.29 31.61 3.66
N ALA A 325 18.22 31.43 4.59
CA ALA A 325 17.95 31.43 6.02
C ALA A 325 19.07 32.17 6.75
N SER A 326 18.73 32.83 7.86
CA SER A 326 19.73 33.42 8.74
C SER A 326 20.47 32.34 9.53
N HIS A 327 21.63 32.65 10.10
CA HIS A 327 22.28 31.74 11.06
C HIS A 327 21.37 31.52 12.27
N ASN A 328 21.40 30.31 12.84
CA ASN A 328 20.62 29.93 14.03
C ASN A 328 19.11 30.13 13.83
N THR A 329 18.60 29.67 12.68
CA THR A 329 17.19 29.75 12.33
C THR A 329 16.46 28.48 12.78
N THR A 330 15.31 28.65 13.44
CA THR A 330 14.35 27.57 13.67
C THR A 330 13.07 27.88 12.91
N VAL A 331 12.76 27.05 11.92
CA VAL A 331 11.50 27.07 11.19
C VAL A 331 10.52 26.13 11.90
N THR A 332 9.45 26.68 12.46
CA THR A 332 8.45 25.93 13.21
C THR A 332 7.20 25.72 12.36
N LEU A 333 6.93 24.49 11.97
CA LEU A 333 5.81 24.12 11.11
C LEU A 333 4.49 24.15 11.89
N THR A 334 3.48 24.78 11.30
CA THR A 334 2.10 24.85 11.84
C THR A 334 1.11 24.00 11.05
N SER A 335 1.57 23.41 9.96
CA SER A 335 0.86 22.55 9.03
C SER A 335 1.89 21.78 8.20
N ASP A 336 1.43 20.91 7.32
CA ASP A 336 2.25 20.36 6.24
C ASP A 336 2.69 21.47 5.28
N VAL A 337 3.94 21.42 4.79
CA VAL A 337 4.56 22.48 3.98
C VAL A 337 5.32 21.91 2.79
N VAL A 338 5.04 22.39 1.59
CA VAL A 338 5.79 22.07 0.37
C VAL A 338 6.56 23.30 -0.05
N ILE A 339 7.86 23.22 -0.24
CA ILE A 339 8.67 24.32 -0.75
C ILE A 339 9.16 23.96 -2.14
N PHE A 340 8.72 24.72 -3.14
CA PHE A 340 9.24 24.62 -4.49
C PHE A 340 10.29 25.69 -4.73
N ALA A 341 11.49 25.32 -5.15
CA ALA A 341 12.56 26.25 -5.50
C ALA A 341 13.46 25.66 -6.59
N ASN A 342 14.21 26.49 -7.31
CA ASN A 342 15.16 25.96 -8.30
C ASN A 342 16.42 25.36 -7.65
N LYS A 343 16.73 25.73 -6.39
CA LYS A 343 17.84 25.21 -5.59
C LYS A 343 17.64 25.52 -4.11
N PHE A 344 18.36 24.81 -3.26
CA PHE A 344 18.37 25.01 -1.82
C PHE A 344 19.81 25.03 -1.33
N ASP A 345 20.42 26.21 -1.26
CA ASP A 345 21.80 26.35 -0.80
C ASP A 345 21.84 26.94 0.61
N PHE A 346 21.99 26.05 1.60
CA PHE A 346 22.18 26.40 2.99
C PHE A 346 23.64 26.18 3.43
N SER A 347 24.58 26.14 2.50
CA SER A 347 25.99 25.85 2.77
C SER A 347 26.70 26.93 3.58
N GLY A 348 26.13 28.13 3.65
CA GLY A 348 26.59 29.23 4.49
C GLY A 348 25.88 29.33 5.85
N VAL A 349 24.89 28.48 6.14
CA VAL A 349 24.08 28.56 7.35
C VAL A 349 24.69 27.68 8.45
N ASN A 350 24.86 28.23 9.66
CA ASN A 350 25.53 27.53 10.76
C ASN A 350 24.60 26.61 11.57
N ALA A 351 23.30 26.90 11.54
CA ALA A 351 22.25 26.08 12.13
C ALA A 351 20.90 26.48 11.52
N LEU A 352 20.20 25.49 10.97
CA LEU A 352 18.86 25.61 10.39
C LEU A 352 18.05 24.39 10.81
N GLN A 353 17.03 24.60 11.64
CA GLN A 353 16.24 23.51 12.18
C GLN A 353 14.79 23.62 11.74
N PHE A 354 14.18 22.48 11.43
CA PHE A 354 12.75 22.38 11.20
C PHE A 354 12.12 21.60 12.36
N SER A 355 11.12 22.20 13.01
CA SER A 355 10.42 21.62 14.17
C SER A 355 8.91 21.74 14.02
N SER A 356 8.15 20.95 14.78
CA SER A 356 6.69 21.11 14.85
C SER A 356 6.34 22.20 15.87
N SER A 357 5.29 22.97 15.59
CA SER A 357 4.72 23.94 16.54
C SER A 357 3.91 23.28 17.66
N THR A 358 3.61 22.00 17.51
CA THR A 358 2.83 21.19 18.45
C THR A 358 3.47 19.80 18.61
N SER A 359 2.78 18.87 19.26
CA SER A 359 3.17 17.45 19.24
C SER A 359 2.71 16.69 17.99
N ALA A 360 2.00 17.34 17.07
CA ALA A 360 1.55 16.72 15.83
C ALA A 360 2.71 16.50 14.85
N VAL A 361 2.65 15.40 14.11
CA VAL A 361 3.52 15.14 12.95
C VAL A 361 3.18 16.17 11.87
N HIS A 362 4.22 16.82 11.33
CA HIS A 362 4.11 17.69 10.18
C HIS A 362 5.09 17.25 9.11
N LYS A 363 4.65 17.28 7.86
CA LYS A 363 5.47 16.90 6.71
C LYS A 363 6.02 18.15 6.03
N ILE A 364 7.26 18.08 5.58
CA ILE A 364 7.89 19.09 4.74
C ILE A 364 8.49 18.48 3.48
N TRP A 365 8.19 19.06 2.33
CA TRP A 365 8.78 18.67 1.05
C TRP A 365 9.68 19.78 0.55
N PHE A 366 10.91 19.44 0.20
CA PHE A 366 11.81 20.31 -0.56
C PHE A 366 11.85 19.80 -1.99
N ILE A 367 11.32 20.58 -2.91
CA ILE A 367 11.16 20.16 -4.30
C ILE A 367 11.89 21.14 -5.21
N THR A 368 12.92 20.62 -5.86
CA THR A 368 13.43 21.20 -7.10
C THR A 368 12.72 20.52 -8.26
N PRO A 369 11.82 21.20 -9.00
CA PRO A 369 11.08 20.58 -10.09
C PRO A 369 12.01 19.99 -11.15
N ASP A 370 11.66 18.86 -11.74
CA ASP A 370 12.24 18.49 -13.02
C ASP A 370 11.50 19.27 -14.12
N GLN A 371 12.24 20.10 -14.85
CA GLN A 371 11.65 21.03 -15.81
C GLN A 371 11.47 20.42 -17.20
N LEU A 372 12.11 19.27 -17.46
CA LEU A 372 12.04 18.59 -18.73
C LEU A 372 11.30 17.27 -18.56
N SER A 373 10.49 16.92 -19.57
CA SER A 373 9.90 15.60 -19.65
C SER A 373 10.70 14.72 -20.62
N ASN A 374 11.65 13.96 -20.09
CA ASN A 374 12.58 13.08 -20.79
C ASN A 374 12.91 11.77 -20.04
N GLU A 375 12.17 11.45 -18.98
CA GLU A 375 12.32 10.29 -18.09
C GLU A 375 13.70 10.20 -17.40
N GLN A 376 14.38 11.33 -17.25
CA GLN A 376 15.70 11.42 -16.62
C GLN A 376 15.79 12.64 -15.70
N PRO A 377 16.56 12.55 -14.60
CA PRO A 377 16.80 13.73 -13.76
C PRO A 377 17.55 14.79 -14.55
N THR A 378 16.86 15.89 -14.87
CA THR A 378 17.46 17.00 -15.62
C THR A 378 17.68 18.22 -14.73
N CYS A 379 18.92 18.39 -14.26
CA CYS A 379 19.33 19.59 -13.52
C CYS A 379 19.84 20.67 -14.51
N THR A 380 19.03 21.70 -14.73
CA THR A 380 19.33 22.79 -15.68
C THR A 380 20.21 23.87 -15.03
N ALA A 381 21.52 23.65 -14.94
CA ALA A 381 22.43 24.69 -14.43
C ALA A 381 22.53 25.88 -15.41
N PRO A 382 22.68 27.14 -14.94
CA PRO A 382 22.78 27.56 -13.54
C PRO A 382 21.44 27.90 -12.89
N THR A 383 20.32 27.77 -13.60
CA THR A 383 18.99 28.14 -13.08
C THR A 383 18.60 27.23 -11.92
N GLN A 384 18.90 25.93 -12.04
CA GLN A 384 18.77 24.94 -10.99
C GLN A 384 20.10 24.62 -10.34
N GLY A 385 20.04 24.09 -9.12
CA GLY A 385 21.22 23.76 -8.32
C GLY A 385 20.92 22.75 -7.21
N ASN A 386 21.99 22.37 -6.53
CA ASN A 386 21.97 21.31 -5.53
C ASN A 386 21.13 21.71 -4.30
N PHE A 387 20.73 20.68 -3.55
CA PHE A 387 20.32 20.84 -2.16
C PHE A 387 21.58 20.69 -1.30
N THR A 388 22.08 21.78 -0.76
CA THR A 388 23.34 21.79 0.00
C THR A 388 23.10 22.19 1.44
N VAL A 389 23.54 21.36 2.38
CA VAL A 389 23.44 21.59 3.82
C VAL A 389 24.78 21.36 4.52
N LYS A 390 25.02 22.13 5.58
CA LYS A 390 26.20 21.99 6.43
C LYS A 390 25.82 21.82 7.91
N ASN A 391 26.77 22.10 8.80
CA ASN A 391 26.63 22.09 10.26
C ASN A 391 25.28 22.64 10.73
N GLY A 392 24.65 21.89 11.64
CA GLY A 392 23.47 22.34 12.35
C GLY A 392 22.17 22.35 11.52
N PHE A 393 22.15 21.74 10.32
CA PHE A 393 20.90 21.44 9.64
C PHE A 393 20.20 20.26 10.31
N SER A 394 18.95 20.41 10.76
CA SER A 394 18.20 19.31 11.36
C SER A 394 16.71 19.31 11.02
N ILE A 395 16.18 18.10 10.76
CA ILE A 395 14.75 17.82 10.74
C ILE A 395 14.38 17.15 12.07
N ASN A 396 13.82 17.92 13.00
CA ASN A 396 13.57 17.46 14.36
C ASN A 396 12.23 16.71 14.44
N SER A 397 12.21 15.56 15.12
CA SER A 397 10.96 14.85 15.44
C SER A 397 9.97 15.79 16.16
N PRO A 398 8.66 15.76 15.82
CA PRO A 398 7.98 14.80 14.93
C PRO A 398 7.90 15.22 13.45
N VAL A 399 8.74 16.14 12.97
CA VAL A 399 8.74 16.55 11.55
C VAL A 399 9.31 15.43 10.66
N GLU A 400 8.77 15.34 9.45
CA GLU A 400 9.12 14.37 8.41
C GLU A 400 9.45 15.11 7.12
N ALA A 401 10.58 14.82 6.50
CA ALA A 401 11.05 15.55 5.33
C ALA A 401 11.25 14.67 4.10
N LEU A 402 10.83 15.16 2.94
CA LEU A 402 11.20 14.58 1.64
C LEU A 402 11.97 15.61 0.84
N LEU A 403 13.13 15.21 0.32
CA LEU A 403 13.82 15.95 -0.73
C LEU A 403 13.58 15.25 -2.07
N TYR A 404 13.07 16.01 -3.04
CA TYR A 404 13.07 15.64 -4.45
C TYR A 404 13.89 16.67 -5.22
N THR A 405 14.92 16.23 -5.93
CA THR A 405 15.70 17.11 -6.80
C THR A 405 16.33 16.36 -7.97
N PRO A 406 16.23 16.84 -9.23
CA PRO A 406 17.01 16.31 -10.34
C PRO A 406 18.51 16.66 -10.22
N CYS A 407 18.87 17.59 -9.32
CA CYS A 407 20.24 17.95 -9.00
C CYS A 407 20.82 17.03 -7.91
N ALA A 408 21.93 17.41 -7.27
CA ALA A 408 22.54 16.60 -6.22
C ALA A 408 22.04 17.00 -4.83
N PHE A 409 22.08 16.03 -3.91
CA PHE A 409 22.09 16.29 -2.48
C PHE A 409 23.53 16.36 -1.99
N ASP A 410 23.91 17.45 -1.31
CA ASP A 410 25.25 17.66 -0.75
C ASP A 410 25.16 18.04 0.72
N GLY A 411 25.24 17.03 1.58
CA GLY A 411 25.25 17.21 3.02
C GLY A 411 26.64 17.02 3.61
N ALA A 412 27.08 17.95 4.45
CA ALA A 412 28.37 17.84 5.14
C ALA A 412 28.31 18.28 6.60
N ASN A 413 29.22 17.74 7.41
CA ASN A 413 29.49 18.18 8.78
C ASN A 413 28.23 18.11 9.69
N GLY A 414 27.79 16.91 10.06
CA GLY A 414 26.86 16.74 11.18
C GLY A 414 25.42 17.20 10.97
N PHE A 415 24.87 17.08 9.75
CA PHE A 415 23.43 17.28 9.55
C PHE A 415 22.61 16.09 10.08
N SER A 416 21.36 16.34 10.44
CA SER A 416 20.40 15.30 10.83
C SER A 416 19.17 15.34 9.94
N TRP A 417 18.88 14.22 9.28
CA TRP A 417 17.74 14.08 8.37
C TRP A 417 16.77 13.02 8.85
N ARG A 418 15.47 13.32 8.84
CA ARG A 418 14.39 12.38 9.13
C ARG A 418 13.41 12.36 7.96
N GLY A 419 13.40 11.28 7.18
CA GLY A 419 12.51 11.07 6.03
C GLY A 419 13.21 10.48 4.82
N GLN A 420 13.01 11.07 3.63
CA GLN A 420 13.45 10.53 2.34
C GLN A 420 14.28 11.51 1.51
N VAL A 421 15.20 10.99 0.70
CA VAL A 421 15.96 11.76 -0.29
C VAL A 421 15.90 11.06 -1.65
N ILE A 422 15.47 11.82 -2.66
CA ILE A 422 15.44 11.43 -4.07
C ILE A 422 16.28 12.45 -4.83
N ALA A 423 17.45 12.02 -5.30
CA ALA A 423 18.43 12.90 -5.94
C ALA A 423 18.86 12.38 -7.31
N GLY A 424 18.91 13.28 -8.28
CA GLY A 424 19.23 12.99 -9.66
C GLY A 424 20.73 12.93 -9.95
N ASN A 425 21.48 13.94 -9.52
CA ASN A 425 22.93 13.99 -9.73
C ASN A 425 23.70 13.26 -8.61
N TYR A 426 24.99 13.05 -8.86
CA TYR A 426 25.88 12.38 -7.90
C TYR A 426 25.85 13.12 -6.56
N SER A 427 25.42 12.43 -5.52
CA SER A 427 25.12 13.04 -4.22
C SER A 427 26.17 12.67 -3.17
N SER A 428 26.27 13.47 -2.11
CA SER A 428 27.26 13.25 -1.06
C SER A 428 26.71 13.51 0.35
N ALA A 429 27.11 12.65 1.28
CA ALA A 429 26.84 12.81 2.70
C ALA A 429 28.14 12.57 3.50
N LYS A 430 28.67 13.63 4.12
CA LYS A 430 30.05 13.62 4.64
C LYS A 430 30.14 14.10 6.07
N ASN A 431 31.03 13.47 6.84
CA ASN A 431 31.49 13.94 8.16
C ASN A 431 30.36 13.98 9.21
N ASN A 432 30.06 12.83 9.80
CA ASN A 432 29.10 12.60 10.89
C ASN A 432 27.61 12.89 10.60
N PRO A 433 27.07 12.72 9.37
CA PRO A 433 25.64 12.85 9.16
C PRO A 433 24.85 11.74 9.87
N THR A 434 23.63 12.08 10.27
CA THR A 434 22.64 11.12 10.78
C THR A 434 21.41 11.15 9.88
N PHE A 435 20.91 9.97 9.53
CA PHE A 435 19.73 9.82 8.70
C PHE A 435 18.81 8.79 9.32
N THR A 436 17.52 9.09 9.41
CA THR A 436 16.48 8.15 9.83
C THR A 436 15.39 8.13 8.78
N PHE A 437 15.10 6.94 8.25
CA PHE A 437 14.04 6.78 7.27
C PHE A 437 12.66 6.99 7.90
N VAL A 438 11.83 7.73 7.17
CA VAL A 438 10.39 7.77 7.36
C VAL A 438 9.76 7.85 5.97
N PRO A 439 8.79 7.00 5.62
CA PRO A 439 8.16 7.06 4.31
C PRO A 439 7.29 8.32 4.19
N LEU A 440 7.55 9.09 3.14
CA LEU A 440 6.70 10.13 2.60
C LEU A 440 6.36 9.75 1.16
N GLY A 441 5.57 10.56 0.48
CA GLY A 441 5.21 10.33 -0.92
C GLY A 441 5.24 11.62 -1.72
N LEU A 442 4.94 11.50 -3.01
CA LEU A 442 4.71 12.60 -3.92
C LEU A 442 3.32 12.44 -4.55
N PRO A 443 2.62 13.54 -4.86
CA PRO A 443 1.28 13.44 -5.42
C PRO A 443 1.31 12.78 -6.80
N GLY A 444 0.41 11.81 -7.00
CA GLY A 444 0.23 11.15 -8.30
C GLY A 444 1.36 10.19 -8.69
N VAL A 445 2.25 9.83 -7.77
CA VAL A 445 3.40 8.95 -8.04
C VAL A 445 3.51 7.87 -6.97
N ASP A 446 3.78 6.63 -7.41
CA ASP A 446 4.27 5.55 -6.57
C ASP A 446 5.78 5.44 -6.74
N LEU A 447 6.52 5.81 -5.70
CA LEU A 447 7.98 5.83 -5.70
C LEU A 447 8.62 4.45 -5.59
N GLU A 448 7.86 3.40 -5.26
CA GLU A 448 8.35 2.01 -5.27
C GLU A 448 8.40 1.43 -6.69
N THR A 449 7.55 1.93 -7.58
CA THR A 449 7.45 1.43 -8.96
C THR A 449 7.84 2.48 -10.00
N GLY A 450 7.94 3.74 -9.60
CA GLY A 450 8.14 4.90 -10.48
C GLY A 450 6.93 5.17 -11.38
N SER A 451 5.76 4.60 -11.06
CA SER A 451 4.54 4.69 -11.87
C SER A 451 3.60 5.79 -11.39
N ALA A 452 2.74 6.28 -12.27
CA ALA A 452 1.68 7.21 -11.89
C ALA A 452 0.61 6.52 -11.04
N THR A 453 0.18 7.17 -9.95
CA THR A 453 -0.96 6.70 -9.14
C THR A 453 -2.24 7.41 -9.57
N PRO A 454 -3.40 6.72 -9.53
CA PRO A 454 -4.68 7.35 -9.80
C PRO A 454 -4.96 8.49 -8.82
N THR A 455 -5.39 9.65 -9.31
CA THR A 455 -5.82 10.74 -8.44
C THR A 455 -7.11 10.37 -7.71
N ILE A 456 -7.05 10.33 -6.38
CA ILE A 456 -8.20 10.11 -5.51
C ILE A 456 -8.76 11.49 -5.11
N THR A 457 -9.95 11.84 -5.61
CA THR A 457 -10.56 13.16 -5.33
C THR A 457 -11.49 13.15 -4.12
N ASN A 458 -11.95 11.97 -3.71
CA ASN A 458 -12.74 11.78 -2.50
C ASN A 458 -12.44 10.41 -1.87
N PRO A 459 -12.65 10.25 -0.56
CA PRO A 459 -12.54 8.97 0.11
C PRO A 459 -13.41 7.91 -0.57
N GLN A 460 -12.85 6.73 -0.84
CA GLN A 460 -13.52 5.68 -1.61
C GLN A 460 -12.94 4.28 -1.33
N PRO A 461 -13.69 3.19 -1.62
CA PRO A 461 -13.16 1.84 -1.52
C PRO A 461 -12.08 1.56 -2.57
N GLY A 462 -11.00 0.91 -2.13
CA GLY A 462 -9.88 0.45 -2.95
C GLY A 462 -9.97 -1.02 -3.35
N SER A 463 -8.80 -1.68 -3.41
CA SER A 463 -8.69 -3.10 -3.72
C SER A 463 -9.37 -3.97 -2.67
N VAL A 464 -9.94 -5.09 -3.11
CA VAL A 464 -10.49 -6.11 -2.22
C VAL A 464 -9.34 -6.82 -1.50
N VAL A 465 -9.38 -6.84 -0.18
CA VAL A 465 -8.44 -7.56 0.69
C VAL A 465 -8.94 -8.99 0.90
N SER A 466 -10.23 -9.14 1.17
CA SER A 466 -10.87 -10.45 1.29
C SER A 466 -12.34 -10.37 0.86
N ASN A 467 -12.86 -11.46 0.32
CA ASN A 467 -14.29 -11.65 0.09
C ASN A 467 -14.62 -13.11 0.41
N ARG A 468 -15.55 -13.34 1.34
CA ARG A 468 -15.91 -14.69 1.78
C ARG A 468 -17.35 -14.76 2.30
N GLU A 469 -17.96 -15.92 2.17
CA GLU A 469 -19.14 -16.27 2.96
C GLU A 469 -18.74 -16.45 4.43
N VAL A 470 -19.58 -16.01 5.34
CA VAL A 470 -19.36 -16.12 6.79
C VAL A 470 -20.56 -16.79 7.44
N ALA A 471 -20.29 -17.66 8.42
CA ALA A 471 -21.35 -18.22 9.26
C ALA A 471 -21.99 -17.11 10.10
N ASP A 472 -23.25 -17.33 10.49
CA ASP A 472 -23.99 -16.38 11.31
C ASP A 472 -23.44 -16.22 12.73
#